data_AF-A0AAV2AKC1-F1
#
_entry.id   AF-A0AAV2AKC1-F1
#
_cell.length_a   1.000
_cell.length_b   1.000
_cell.length_c   1.000
_cell.angle_alpha   90.00
_cell.angle_beta   90.00
_cell.angle_gamma   90.00
#
_symmetry.space_group_name_H-M   'P 1'
#
loop_
_entity.id
_entity.type
_entity.pdbx_description
1 polymer ?
#
loop_
_entity_poly.entity_id
_entity_poly.type
_entity_poly.pdbx_seq_one_letter_code
_entity_poly.pdbx_strand_id
1 'polypeptide(L)' 'MGKYSHVTVWLKSVLSPHKFQAIRLRNIDRMEVTKFDPYLQRKVLYKEMKKITNFKP' A
#
# COMPACT_ATOMS: atom_id res chain seq x y z
N MET A 1 13.17 15.76 16.90
CA MET A 1 13.75 14.47 16.41
C MET A 1 12.59 13.54 16.03
N GLY A 2 12.01 13.72 14.83
CA GLY A 2 10.72 13.12 14.47
C GLY A 2 10.83 11.65 14.07
N LYS A 3 10.60 10.74 15.02
CA LYS A 3 10.78 9.28 14.93
C LYS A 3 9.66 8.55 14.16
N TYR A 4 9.16 9.12 13.06
CA TYR A 4 8.13 8.47 12.24
C TYR A 4 8.71 8.04 10.90
N SER A 5 9.42 6.90 10.93
CA SER A 5 10.05 6.28 9.75
C SER A 5 9.02 5.63 8.82
N HIS A 6 7.78 5.49 9.27
CA HIS A 6 6.73 4.72 8.59
C HIS A 6 5.52 5.58 8.24
N VAL A 7 4.89 5.26 7.12
CA VAL A 7 3.66 5.90 6.63
C VAL A 7 2.66 4.82 6.23
N THR A 8 1.39 5.07 6.50
CA THR A 8 0.30 4.21 6.02
C THR A 8 -0.11 4.68 4.63
N VAL A 9 -0.18 3.75 3.68
CA VAL A 9 -0.52 3.99 2.29
C VAL A 9 -1.67 3.07 1.86
N TRP A 10 -2.49 3.54 0.91
CA TRP A 10 -3.40 2.66 0.19
C TRP A 10 -2.68 2.05 -0.99
N LEU A 11 -2.75 0.74 -1.13
CA LEU A 11 -2.44 0.05 -2.37
C LEU A 11 -3.74 -0.36 -3.05
N LYS A 12 -3.78 -0.21 -4.38
CA LYS A 12 -4.91 -0.58 -5.22
C LYS A 12 -4.47 -1.63 -6.24
N SER A 13 -5.34 -2.60 -6.49
CA SER A 13 -5.17 -3.58 -7.56
C SER A 13 -5.05 -2.85 -8.90
N VAL A 14 -4.14 -3.30 -9.75
CA VAL A 14 -4.02 -2.73 -11.12
C VAL A 14 -5.16 -3.17 -12.03
N LEU A 15 -5.92 -4.21 -11.63
CA LEU A 15 -6.97 -4.83 -12.46
C LEU A 15 -8.37 -4.71 -11.87
N SER A 16 -8.52 -4.26 -10.62
CA SER A 16 -9.82 -4.19 -9.95
C SER A 16 -9.93 -2.96 -9.03
N PRO A 17 -11.13 -2.59 -8.57
CA PRO A 17 -11.29 -1.53 -7.58
C PRO A 17 -10.83 -1.92 -6.17
N HIS A 18 -10.40 -3.16 -5.94
CA HIS A 18 -9.93 -3.62 -4.64
C HIS A 18 -8.72 -2.83 -4.17
N LYS A 19 -8.74 -2.44 -2.89
CA LYS A 19 -7.68 -1.68 -2.25
C LYS A 19 -7.51 -2.13 -0.81
N PHE A 20 -6.28 -2.05 -0.31
CA PHE A 20 -5.97 -2.34 1.08
C PHE A 20 -4.90 -1.38 1.61
N GLN A 21 -4.80 -1.25 2.93
CA GLN A 21 -3.79 -0.40 3.57
C GLN A 21 -2.52 -1.20 3.85
N ALA A 22 -1.37 -0.58 3.65
CA ALA A 22 -0.09 -1.12 4.10
C ALA A 22 0.76 -0.04 4.75
N ILE A 23 1.74 -0.46 5.52
CA ILE A 23 2.74 0.41 6.12
C ILE A 23 3.99 0.29 5.26
N ARG A 24 4.55 1.43 4.84
CA ARG A 24 5.85 1.49 4.18
C ARG A 24 6.79 2.45 4.89
N LEU A 25 8.08 2.31 4.62
CA LEU A 25 9.08 3.29 5.03
C LEU A 25 8.89 4.60 4.24
N ARG A 26 9.04 5.72 4.95
CA ARG A 26 8.76 7.06 4.44
C ARG A 26 9.68 7.48 3.29
N ASN A 27 10.95 7.08 3.34
CA ASN A 27 12.00 7.52 2.41
C ASN A 27 12.34 6.45 1.34
N ILE A 28 11.38 5.58 1.03
CA ILE A 28 11.51 4.57 -0.04
C ILE A 28 10.55 4.94 -1.17
N ASP A 29 10.86 4.46 -2.37
CA ASP A 29 10.00 4.47 -3.54
C ASP A 29 8.60 3.89 -3.26
N ARG A 30 7.68 4.16 -4.19
CA ARG A 30 6.29 3.72 -4.10
C ARG A 30 6.20 2.20 -3.94
N MET A 31 5.35 1.75 -3.02
CA MET A 31 5.22 0.33 -2.73
C MET A 31 4.47 -0.42 -3.83
N GLU A 32 5.01 -1.56 -4.23
CA GLU A 32 4.37 -2.51 -5.15
C GLU A 32 4.39 -3.91 -4.52
N VAL A 33 3.27 -4.64 -4.61
CA VAL A 33 3.17 -5.98 -4.03
C VAL A 33 2.21 -6.86 -4.81
N THR A 34 2.58 -8.13 -4.96
CA THR A 34 1.69 -9.13 -5.54
C THR A 34 0.85 -9.76 -4.44
N LYS A 35 -0.47 -9.61 -4.51
CA LYS A 35 -1.41 -10.15 -3.50
C LYS A 35 -2.63 -10.75 -4.19
N PHE A 36 -3.29 -11.68 -3.50
CA PHE A 36 -4.57 -12.22 -3.95
C PHE A 36 -5.64 -11.12 -4.02
N ASP A 37 -6.30 -11.01 -5.16
CA ASP A 37 -7.45 -10.13 -5.38
C ASP A 37 -8.74 -10.95 -5.31
N PRO A 38 -9.63 -10.66 -4.34
CA PRO A 38 -10.87 -11.41 -4.17
C PRO A 38 -11.86 -11.20 -5.31
N TYR A 39 -11.80 -10.09 -6.06
CA TYR A 39 -12.69 -9.86 -7.21
C TYR A 39 -12.29 -10.70 -8.42
N LEU A 40 -11.00 -10.93 -8.60
CA LEU A 40 -10.45 -11.69 -9.73
C LEU A 40 -10.08 -13.12 -9.36
N GLN A 41 -10.17 -13.47 -8.07
CA GLN A 41 -9.80 -14.76 -7.48
C GLN A 41 -8.40 -15.24 -7.90
N ARG A 42 -7.46 -14.30 -8.07
CA ARG A 42 -6.08 -14.60 -8.47
C ARG A 42 -5.09 -13.61 -7.87
N LYS A 43 -3.81 -13.96 -7.89
CA LYS A 43 -2.73 -13.03 -7.50
C LYS A 43 -2.56 -11.97 -8.58
N VAL A 44 -2.55 -10.70 -8.17
CA VAL A 44 -2.36 -9.54 -9.06
C VAL A 44 -1.43 -8.55 -8.39
N LEU A 45 -0.89 -7.64 -9.20
CA LEU A 45 -0.07 -6.55 -8.72
C LEU A 45 -0.95 -5.46 -8.08
N TYR A 46 -0.54 -5.01 -6.91
CA TYR A 46 -1.07 -3.86 -6.23
C TYR A 46 0.00 -2.78 -6.20
N LYS A 47 -0.41 -1.54 -6.51
CA LYS A 47 0.49 -0.38 -6.52
C LYS A 47 0.01 0.66 -5.53
N GLU A 48 0.94 1.37 -4.90
CA GLU A 48 0.65 2.51 -4.04
C GLU A 48 -0.15 3.56 -4.81
N MET A 49 -1.35 3.84 -4.29
CA MET A 49 -2.26 4.84 -4.83
C MET A 49 -2.06 6.19 -4.15
N LYS A 50 -2.04 6.19 -2.81
CA LYS A 50 -1.86 7.42 -2.03
C LYS A 50 -1.37 7.16 -0.61
N LYS A 51 -0.63 8.10 -0.07
CA LYS A 51 -0.36 8.20 1.37
C LYS A 51 -1.63 8.60 2.12
N ILE A 52 -1.91 7.92 3.22
CA ILE A 52 -3.05 8.19 4.10
C ILE A 52 -2.62 9.12 5.22
N THR A 53 -1.67 8.67 6.02
CA THR A 53 -1.21 9.38 7.21
C THR A 53 0.18 8.93 7.61
N ASN A 54 0.83 9.68 8.49
CA ASN A 54 2.03 9.19 9.16
C ASN A 54 1.61 8.10 10.14
N PHE A 55 2.31 6.97 10.14
CA PHE A 55 2.05 5.94 11.13
C PHE A 55 2.45 6.49 12.50
N LYS A 56 1.46 6.71 13.37
CA LYS A 56 1.69 6.93 14.80
C LYS A 56 1.61 5.54 15.45
N PRO A 57 2.67 5.07 16.12
CA PRO A 57 2.61 3.81 16.86
C PRO A 57 1.56 3.87 17.95
#